data_AF-A0A7Y5BRH8-F1
#
_entry.id   AF-A0A7Y5BRH8-F1
#
_cell.length_a   1.000
_cell.length_b   1.000
_cell.length_c   1.000
_cell.angle_alpha   90.00
_cell.angle_beta   90.00
_cell.angle_gamma   90.00
#
_symmetry.space_group_name_H-M   'P 1'
#
loop_
_entity.id
_entity.type
_entity.pdbx_description
1 polymer ?
#
loop_
_entity_poly.entity_id
_entity_poly.type
_entity_poly.pdbx_seq_one_letter_code
_entity_poly.pdbx_strand_id
1 'polypeptide(L)'
;MSISKALLRFARSVVQSVISQITQQVNVVQEQVYQEIGKWVQSTVNGIWRGKGSEAFVEEMNTFMLPRAAEVIQSFTGIHTNINHATNILDQADETVRNLANTAADLFDNIYKG
;
A
#
# COMPACT_ATOMS: atom_id res chain seq x y z
N MET A 1 10.54 7.86 29.31
CA MET A 1 9.95 7.71 27.96
C MET A 1 8.55 7.14 28.16
N SER A 2 7.48 7.89 27.85
CA SER A 2 6.10 7.44 28.16
C SER A 2 5.73 6.17 27.38
N ILE A 3 5.06 5.22 28.03
CA ILE A 3 4.55 3.97 27.44
C ILE A 3 3.70 4.25 26.18
N SER A 4 2.96 5.37 26.16
CA SER A 4 2.17 5.79 24.99
C SER A 4 3.04 6.05 23.75
N LYS A 5 4.21 6.69 23.90
CA LYS A 5 5.15 6.91 22.80
C LYS A 5 5.76 5.61 22.29
N ALA A 6 6.01 4.64 23.18
CA ALA A 6 6.52 3.33 22.78
C ALA A 6 5.47 2.55 21.97
N LEU A 7 4.21 2.56 22.41
CA LEU A 7 3.10 1.91 21.71
C LEU A 7 2.80 2.57 20.35
N LEU A 8 2.81 3.89 20.26
CA LEU A 8 2.62 4.62 18.99
C LEU A 8 3.76 4.36 18.00
N ARG A 9 5.02 4.32 18.47
CA ARG A 9 6.18 3.97 17.62
C ARG A 9 6.12 2.52 17.16
N PHE A 10 5.73 1.61 18.04
CA PHE A 10 5.53 0.21 17.69
C PHE A 10 4.42 0.04 16.65
N ALA A 11 3.26 0.67 16.87
CA ALA A 11 2.16 0.68 15.91
C ALA A 11 2.60 1.24 14.55
N ARG A 12 3.35 2.34 14.52
CA ARG A 12 3.90 2.91 13.29
C ARG A 12 4.82 1.92 12.55
N SER A 13 5.70 1.23 13.28
CA SER A 13 6.59 0.23 12.68
C SER A 13 5.85 -0.97 12.08
N VAL A 14 4.76 -1.41 12.72
CA VAL A 14 3.90 -2.49 12.22
C VAL A 14 3.16 -2.05 10.96
N VAL A 15 2.59 -0.84 10.97
CA VAL A 15 1.91 -0.26 9.79
C VAL A 15 2.87 -0.11 8.61
N GLN A 16 4.09 0.36 8.84
CA GLN A 16 5.13 0.44 7.80
C GLN A 16 5.55 -0.94 7.27
N SER A 17 5.61 -1.95 8.13
CA SER A 17 5.85 -3.33 7.69
C SER A 17 4.73 -3.84 6.78
N VAL A 18 3.47 -3.59 7.15
CA VAL A 18 2.29 -3.97 6.33
C VAL A 18 2.30 -3.24 4.99
N ILE A 19 2.58 -1.92 4.98
CA ILE A 19 2.74 -1.14 3.74
C ILE A 19 3.81 -1.78 2.85
N SER A 20 4.99 -2.08 3.40
CA SER A 20 6.09 -2.66 2.64
C SER A 20 5.72 -4.03 2.03
N GLN A 21 5.02 -4.87 2.79
CA GLN A 21 4.53 -6.17 2.30
C GLN A 21 3.49 -6.00 1.19
N ILE A 22 2.59 -5.02 1.30
CA ILE A 22 1.61 -4.70 0.25
C ILE A 22 2.32 -4.22 -1.02
N THR A 23 3.28 -3.32 -0.91
CA THR A 23 4.06 -2.83 -2.06
C THR A 23 4.80 -3.97 -2.76
N GLN A 24 5.39 -4.90 -2.01
CA GLN A 24 6.04 -6.08 -2.58
C GLN A 24 5.05 -6.96 -3.35
N GLN A 25 3.85 -7.18 -2.81
CA GLN A 25 2.80 -7.95 -3.51
C GLN A 25 2.34 -7.25 -4.79
N VAL A 26 2.24 -5.91 -4.80
CA VAL A 26 1.94 -5.15 -6.02
C VAL A 26 3.01 -5.36 -7.07
N ASN A 27 4.29 -5.24 -6.71
CA ASN A 27 5.40 -5.45 -7.64
C ASN A 27 5.41 -6.87 -8.20
N VAL A 28 5.14 -7.88 -7.37
CA VAL A 28 5.01 -9.28 -7.80
C VAL A 28 3.88 -9.43 -8.82
N VAL A 29 2.69 -8.91 -8.55
CA VAL A 29 1.57 -9.01 -9.49
C VAL A 29 1.86 -8.23 -10.78
N GLN A 30 2.40 -7.03 -10.67
CA GLN A 30 2.65 -6.16 -11.82
C GLN A 30 3.79 -6.69 -12.70
N GLU A 31 4.90 -7.12 -12.13
CA GLU A 31 6.04 -7.63 -12.90
C GLU A 31 5.79 -9.07 -13.35
N GLN A 32 5.40 -9.97 -12.45
CA GLN A 32 5.34 -11.39 -12.78
C GLN A 32 4.10 -11.74 -13.61
N VAL A 33 2.97 -11.06 -13.43
CA VAL A 33 1.76 -11.41 -14.19
C VAL A 33 1.70 -10.66 -15.51
N TYR A 34 1.87 -9.33 -15.53
CA TYR A 34 1.79 -8.59 -16.80
C TYR A 34 2.96 -8.89 -17.73
N GLN A 35 4.20 -8.97 -17.22
CA GLN A 35 5.33 -9.22 -18.11
C GLN A 35 5.33 -10.65 -18.62
N GLU A 36 5.03 -11.64 -17.79
CA GLU A 36 4.97 -13.02 -18.26
C GLU A 36 3.79 -13.25 -19.21
N ILE A 37 2.59 -12.79 -18.89
CA ILE A 37 1.46 -12.88 -19.83
C ILE A 37 1.79 -12.14 -21.13
N GLY A 38 2.40 -10.96 -21.04
CA GLY A 38 2.89 -10.21 -22.20
C GLY A 38 3.88 -11.03 -23.05
N LYS A 39 4.85 -11.69 -22.44
CA LYS A 39 5.83 -12.56 -23.14
C LYS A 39 5.15 -13.76 -23.81
N TRP A 40 4.22 -14.42 -23.13
CA TRP A 40 3.48 -15.55 -23.69
C TRP A 40 2.60 -15.12 -24.87
N VAL A 41 1.85 -14.04 -24.73
CA VAL A 41 1.06 -13.44 -25.82
C VAL A 41 1.97 -13.07 -26.99
N GLN A 42 3.11 -12.43 -26.74
CA GLN A 42 4.02 -11.98 -27.78
C GLN A 42 4.72 -13.14 -28.50
N SER A 43 5.11 -14.21 -27.78
CA SER A 43 5.62 -15.45 -28.40
C SER A 43 4.58 -16.11 -29.31
N THR A 44 3.30 -16.02 -28.93
CA THR A 44 2.17 -16.56 -29.69
C THR A 44 1.92 -15.74 -30.95
N VAL A 45 1.86 -14.41 -30.82
CA VAL A 45 1.69 -13.46 -31.94
C VAL A 45 2.87 -13.52 -32.93
N ASN A 46 4.10 -13.73 -32.44
CA ASN A 46 5.29 -13.91 -33.28
C ASN A 46 5.29 -15.24 -34.04
N GLY A 47 4.26 -16.08 -33.85
CA GLY A 47 4.02 -17.26 -34.66
C GLY A 47 4.74 -18.52 -34.21
N ILE A 48 5.33 -18.53 -33.02
CA ILE A 48 5.89 -19.75 -32.40
C ILE A 48 4.77 -20.73 -32.08
N TRP A 49 3.59 -20.22 -31.67
CA TRP A 49 2.38 -20.99 -31.45
C TRP A 49 1.25 -20.42 -32.32
N ARG A 50 0.69 -21.25 -33.21
CA ARG A 50 -0.34 -20.85 -34.17
C ARG A 50 -1.53 -21.82 -34.14
N GLY A 51 -2.73 -21.30 -34.35
CA GLY A 51 -3.98 -22.05 -34.44
C GLY A 51 -5.08 -21.53 -33.51
N LYS A 52 -6.29 -22.09 -33.62
CA LYS A 52 -7.47 -21.64 -32.85
C LYS A 52 -7.25 -21.57 -31.33
N GLY A 53 -6.49 -22.50 -30.76
CA GLY A 53 -6.16 -22.48 -29.34
C GLY A 53 -5.26 -21.30 -28.94
N SER A 54 -4.38 -20.87 -29.86
CA SER A 54 -3.49 -19.73 -29.66
C SER A 54 -4.27 -18.39 -29.70
N GLU A 55 -5.26 -18.29 -30.59
CA GLU A 55 -6.15 -17.14 -30.70
C GLU A 55 -7.06 -17.02 -29.47
N ALA A 56 -7.67 -18.14 -29.06
CA ALA A 56 -8.51 -18.20 -27.87
C ALA A 56 -7.71 -17.88 -26.59
N PHE A 57 -6.46 -18.33 -26.48
CA PHE A 57 -5.58 -17.97 -25.37
C PHE A 57 -5.29 -16.46 -25.34
N VAL A 58 -4.92 -15.86 -26.47
CA VAL A 58 -4.67 -14.40 -26.55
C VAL A 58 -5.94 -13.61 -26.22
N GLU A 59 -7.09 -14.07 -26.69
CA GLU A 59 -8.39 -13.49 -26.36
C GLU A 59 -8.70 -13.57 -24.87
N GLU A 60 -8.57 -14.74 -24.24
CA GLU A 60 -8.82 -14.93 -22.81
C GLU A 60 -7.84 -14.14 -21.93
N MET A 61 -6.57 -14.05 -22.34
CA MET A 61 -5.59 -13.24 -21.63
C MET A 61 -5.94 -11.75 -21.67
N ASN A 62 -6.35 -11.24 -22.84
CA ASN A 62 -6.68 -9.83 -23.01
C ASN A 62 -8.05 -9.45 -22.41
N THR A 63 -9.01 -10.37 -22.42
CA THR A 63 -10.40 -10.09 -22.00
C THR A 63 -10.67 -10.41 -20.54
N PHE A 64 -9.90 -11.34 -19.94
CA PHE A 64 -10.16 -11.80 -18.58
C PHE A 64 -8.95 -11.62 -17.66
N MET A 65 -7.79 -12.17 -18.01
CA MET A 65 -6.65 -12.20 -17.08
C MET A 65 -6.01 -10.84 -16.85
N LEU A 66 -5.69 -10.10 -17.91
CA LEU A 66 -5.08 -8.77 -17.80
C LEU A 66 -6.01 -7.77 -17.09
N PRO A 67 -7.32 -7.69 -17.40
CA PRO A 67 -8.24 -6.83 -16.66
C PRO A 67 -8.32 -7.19 -15.17
N ARG A 68 -8.39 -8.48 -14.82
CA ARG A 68 -8.45 -8.88 -13.40
C ARG A 68 -7.15 -8.62 -12.64
N ALA A 69 -6.00 -8.76 -13.30
CA ALA A 69 -4.73 -8.35 -12.71
C ALA A 69 -4.72 -6.84 -12.41
N ALA A 70 -5.29 -6.01 -13.28
CA ALA A 70 -5.45 -4.57 -13.03
C ALA A 70 -6.36 -4.29 -11.83
N GLU A 71 -7.50 -4.98 -11.71
CA GLU A 71 -8.42 -4.82 -10.57
C GLU A 71 -7.75 -5.14 -9.24
N VAL A 72 -6.91 -6.20 -9.21
CA VAL A 72 -6.12 -6.57 -8.03
C VAL A 72 -5.12 -5.47 -7.66
N ILE A 73 -4.37 -4.95 -8.64
CA ILE A 73 -3.43 -3.84 -8.41
C ILE A 73 -4.17 -2.59 -7.91
N GLN A 74 -5.32 -2.27 -8.48
CA GLN A 74 -6.12 -1.12 -8.08
C GLN A 74 -6.62 -1.25 -6.64
N SER A 75 -7.05 -2.46 -6.25
CA SER A 75 -7.44 -2.77 -4.87
C SER A 75 -6.28 -2.58 -3.90
N PHE A 76 -5.09 -3.09 -4.22
CA PHE A 76 -3.90 -2.88 -3.39
C PHE A 76 -3.48 -1.41 -3.29
N THR A 77 -3.57 -0.66 -4.40
CA THR A 77 -3.28 0.77 -4.42
C THR A 77 -4.24 1.56 -3.53
N GLY A 78 -5.53 1.19 -3.54
CA GLY A 78 -6.54 1.77 -2.64
C GLY A 78 -6.22 1.49 -1.17
N ILE A 79 -5.87 0.25 -0.82
CA ILE A 79 -5.47 -0.14 0.54
C ILE A 79 -4.24 0.68 0.98
N HIS A 80 -3.20 0.73 0.14
CA HIS A 80 -1.98 1.50 0.42
C HIS A 80 -2.29 2.99 0.70
N THR A 81 -3.16 3.59 -0.12
CA THR A 81 -3.58 4.99 0.05
C THR A 81 -4.31 5.22 1.37
N ASN A 82 -5.24 4.34 1.71
CA ASN A 82 -6.00 4.43 2.95
C ASN A 82 -5.11 4.25 4.20
N ILE A 83 -4.15 3.33 4.14
CA ILE A 83 -3.20 3.12 5.25
C ILE A 83 -2.29 4.35 5.45
N ASN A 84 -1.79 4.94 4.36
CA ASN A 84 -1.00 6.17 4.46
C ASN A 84 -1.84 7.33 5.02
N HIS A 85 -3.09 7.46 4.58
CA HIS A 85 -4.00 8.46 5.13
C HIS A 85 -4.24 8.28 6.63
N ALA A 86 -4.51 7.05 7.07
CA ALA A 86 -4.68 6.72 8.49
C ALA A 86 -3.41 7.03 9.31
N THR A 87 -2.23 6.74 8.75
CA THR A 87 -0.94 7.07 9.39
C THR A 87 -0.77 8.58 9.56
N ASN A 88 -1.11 9.37 8.54
CA ASN A 88 -1.04 10.84 8.62
C ASN A 88 -2.01 11.41 9.67
N ILE A 89 -3.21 10.85 9.81
CA ILE A 89 -4.16 11.25 10.86
C ILE A 89 -3.59 10.99 12.25
N LEU A 90 -2.98 9.82 12.47
CA LEU A 90 -2.36 9.49 13.75
C LEU A 90 -1.22 10.45 14.10
N ASP A 91 -0.44 10.87 13.10
CA ASP A 91 0.66 11.81 13.27
C ASP A 91 0.17 13.20 13.69
N GLN A 92 -0.87 13.70 13.02
CA GLN A 92 -1.51 14.98 13.36
C GLN A 92 -2.16 14.94 14.76
N ALA A 93 -2.76 13.81 15.12
CA ALA A 93 -3.34 13.62 16.45
C ALA A 93 -2.26 13.64 17.54
N ASP A 94 -1.11 12.97 17.35
CA ASP A 94 0.00 12.99 18.30
C ASP A 94 0.59 14.41 18.46
N GLU A 95 0.75 15.15 17.36
CA GLU A 95 1.20 16.55 17.41
C GLU A 95 0.22 17.44 18.17
N THR A 96 -1.08 17.30 17.91
CA THR A 96 -2.14 18.06 18.59
C THR A 96 -2.14 17.79 20.08
N VAL A 97 -2.07 16.52 20.49
CA VAL A 97 -2.04 16.12 21.91
C VAL A 97 -0.78 16.64 22.60
N ARG A 98 0.38 16.60 21.93
CA ARG A 98 1.63 17.15 22.48
C ARG A 98 1.53 18.66 22.69
N ASN A 99 1.01 19.39 21.72
CA ASN A 99 0.83 20.83 21.84
C ASN A 99 -0.12 21.17 22.99
N LEU A 100 -1.24 20.44 23.10
CA LEU A 100 -2.18 20.62 24.21
C LEU A 100 -1.54 20.34 25.58
N ALA A 101 -0.77 19.24 25.68
CA ALA A 101 -0.09 18.87 26.91
C ALA A 101 0.99 19.89 27.32
N ASN A 102 1.73 20.44 26.35
CA ASN A 102 2.71 21.50 26.61
C ASN A 102 2.02 22.78 27.08
N THR A 103 0.94 23.21 26.42
CA THR A 103 0.16 24.38 26.86
C THR A 103 -0.40 24.18 28.28
N ALA A 104 -0.90 22.99 28.59
CA ALA A 104 -1.37 22.68 29.94
C ALA A 104 -0.23 22.73 30.96
N ALA A 105 0.94 22.16 30.64
CA ALA A 105 2.12 22.20 31.49
C ALA A 105 2.58 23.65 31.75
N ASP A 106 2.63 24.49 30.72
CA ASP A 106 3.00 25.91 30.83
C ASP A 106 2.01 26.69 31.72
N LEU A 107 0.71 26.40 31.61
CA LEU A 107 -0.31 26.97 32.51
C LEU A 107 -0.08 26.57 33.96
N PHE A 108 0.19 25.29 34.23
CA PHE A 108 0.48 24.81 35.59
C PHE A 108 1.78 25.39 36.15
N ASP A 109 2.82 25.51 35.33
CA ASP A 109 4.10 26.10 35.74
C ASP A 109 3.94 27.59 36.10
N ASN A 110 3.13 28.34 35.35
CA ASN A 110 2.83 29.74 35.66
C ASN A 110 1.98 29.90 36.94
N ILE A 111 1.09 28.95 37.24
CA ILE A 111 0.29 28.96 38.47
C ILE A 111 1.16 28.64 39.70
N TYR A 112 2.15 27.76 39.58
CA TYR A 112 2.96 27.30 40.72
C TYR A 112 4.25 28.11 40.96
N LYS A 113 4.70 28.88 39.96
CA LYS A 113 5.88 29.77 40.07
C LYS A 113 5.54 31.25 40.30
N GLY A 114 4.24 31.61 40.28
CA GLY A 114 3.72 32.89 40.79
C GLY A 114 3.28 32.75 42.23
#